data_AF-A0A3B8TSN1-F1
#
_entry.id   AF-A0A3B8TSN1-F1
#
_cell.length_a   1.000
_cell.length_b   1.000
_cell.length_c   1.000
_cell.angle_alpha   90.00
_cell.angle_beta   90.00
_cell.angle_gamma   90.00
#
_symmetry.space_group_name_H-M   'P 1'
#
loop_
_entity.id
_entity.type
_entity.pdbx_description
1 polymer ?
#
loop_
_entity_poly.entity_id
_entity_poly.type
_entity_poly.pdbx_seq_one_letter_code
_entity_poly.pdbx_strand_id
1 'polypeptide(L)'
;EQGKDGVDSDIPLPSEANFFKGFIGKVLWFMHQIFFYALRPMFVKKVPFDKWVIMNIAFQIIVMIPIIYFAGLPGLGYLLLSLVLAGSLHPTSGHFISEHYVFHEAQETYSYYGPLNLVTYNVGYHNEHHDFPNIPGSRLPMLRKIAPEYYDNLHSYKSWTGVILKFLFSPDITLYNRTKRR
;
A
#
# COMPACT_ATOMS: atom_id res chain seq x y z
N GLU A 1 -8.40 -7.38 -7.95
CA GLU A 1 -7.70 -8.66 -8.20
C GLU A 1 -6.22 -8.37 -8.27
N GLN A 2 -5.47 -8.77 -7.25
CA GLN A 2 -4.02 -8.51 -7.17
C GLN A 2 -3.29 -9.27 -8.27
N GLY A 3 -2.35 -8.59 -8.92
CA GLY A 3 -1.50 -9.10 -9.97
C GLY A 3 -2.15 -9.20 -11.36
N LYS A 4 -3.42 -8.87 -11.57
CA LYS A 4 -4.06 -9.05 -12.88
C LYS A 4 -3.76 -7.88 -13.84
N ASP A 5 -3.24 -8.19 -15.03
CA ASP A 5 -2.90 -7.18 -16.03
C ASP A 5 -4.13 -6.38 -16.48
N GLY A 6 -3.96 -5.07 -16.66
CA GLY A 6 -5.04 -4.14 -17.01
C GLY A 6 -6.11 -3.92 -15.93
N VAL A 7 -5.98 -4.57 -14.76
CA VAL A 7 -6.95 -4.46 -13.65
C VAL A 7 -6.29 -3.96 -12.37
N ASP A 8 -5.12 -4.49 -12.03
CA ASP A 8 -4.38 -4.13 -10.83
C ASP A 8 -3.62 -2.81 -11.02
N SER A 9 -4.13 -1.74 -10.39
CA SER A 9 -3.48 -0.43 -10.40
C SER A 9 -2.28 -0.32 -9.45
N ASP A 10 -1.94 -1.37 -8.70
CA ASP A 10 -0.80 -1.36 -7.78
C ASP A 10 0.51 -1.77 -8.46
N ILE A 11 0.42 -2.40 -9.63
CA ILE A 11 1.59 -2.73 -10.46
C ILE A 11 2.11 -1.45 -11.12
N PRO A 12 3.38 -1.06 -10.89
CA PRO A 12 3.98 0.10 -11.54
C PRO A 12 3.93 -0.01 -13.06
N LEU A 13 3.71 1.11 -13.75
CA LEU A 13 3.79 1.15 -15.21
C LEU A 13 5.23 0.80 -15.67
N PRO A 14 5.42 0.20 -16.85
CA PRO A 14 6.75 -0.05 -17.39
C PRO A 14 7.61 1.23 -17.48
N SER A 15 7.00 2.38 -17.76
CA SER A 15 7.69 3.68 -17.75
C SER A 15 8.18 4.07 -16.36
N GLU A 16 7.36 3.92 -15.32
CA GLU A 16 7.74 4.14 -13.92
C GLU A 16 8.88 3.20 -13.51
N ALA A 17 8.71 1.90 -13.75
CA ALA A 17 9.68 0.87 -13.39
C ALA A 17 11.02 1.02 -14.15
N ASN A 18 10.98 1.53 -15.39
CA ASN A 18 12.19 1.80 -16.16
C ASN A 18 12.91 3.08 -15.73
N PHE A 19 12.19 4.08 -15.24
CA PHE A 19 12.74 5.36 -14.81
C PHE A 19 13.36 5.27 -13.41
N PHE A 20 12.66 4.67 -12.46
CA PHE A 20 13.09 4.58 -11.07
C PHE A 20 13.92 3.32 -10.82
N LYS A 21 15.24 3.42 -11.07
CA LYS A 21 16.21 2.33 -10.87
C LYS A 21 17.28 2.68 -9.84
N GLY A 22 17.88 1.64 -9.26
CA GLY A 22 18.94 1.78 -8.25
C GLY A 22 18.45 2.41 -6.94
N PHE A 23 19.37 2.67 -6.02
CA PHE A 23 19.04 3.20 -4.70
C PHE A 23 18.30 4.55 -4.77
N ILE A 24 18.86 5.53 -5.48
CA ILE A 24 18.29 6.89 -5.58
C ILE A 24 16.91 6.84 -6.26
N GLY A 25 16.78 6.09 -7.36
CA GLY A 25 15.50 5.95 -8.06
C GLY A 25 14.42 5.35 -7.15
N LYS A 26 14.75 4.32 -6.37
CA LYS A 26 13.79 3.72 -5.42
C LYS A 26 13.42 4.67 -4.29
N VAL A 27 14.36 5.44 -3.74
CA VAL A 27 14.07 6.46 -2.72
C VAL A 27 13.09 7.50 -3.27
N LEU A 28 13.38 8.04 -4.47
CA LEU A 28 12.50 9.02 -5.11
C LEU A 28 11.13 8.42 -5.42
N TRP A 29 11.07 7.19 -5.91
CA TRP A 29 9.80 6.51 -6.15
C TRP A 29 8.98 6.37 -4.87
N PHE A 30 9.59 5.88 -3.79
CA PHE A 30 8.92 5.64 -2.52
C PHE A 30 8.41 6.95 -1.90
N MET A 31 9.21 8.02 -1.90
CA MET A 31 8.77 9.33 -1.42
C MET A 31 7.58 9.93 -2.20
N HIS A 32 7.34 9.46 -3.43
CA HIS A 32 6.29 9.99 -4.30
C HIS A 32 5.22 8.94 -4.65
N GLN A 33 5.25 7.75 -4.05
CA GLN A 33 4.42 6.64 -4.48
C GLN A 33 2.91 6.94 -4.41
N ILE A 34 2.50 7.78 -3.45
CA ILE A 34 1.10 8.18 -3.30
C ILE A 34 0.56 8.89 -4.54
N PHE A 35 1.41 9.66 -5.23
CA PHE A 35 1.02 10.34 -6.47
C PHE A 35 0.86 9.33 -7.60
N PHE A 36 1.73 8.32 -7.67
CA PHE A 36 1.56 7.25 -8.65
C PHE A 36 0.29 6.45 -8.37
N TYR A 37 -0.01 6.10 -7.12
CA TYR A 37 -1.27 5.43 -6.78
C TYR A 37 -2.52 6.26 -7.10
N ALA A 38 -2.47 7.58 -6.89
CA ALA A 38 -3.59 8.46 -7.23
C ALA A 38 -3.80 8.57 -8.74
N LEU A 39 -2.72 8.56 -9.54
CA LEU A 39 -2.79 8.83 -10.97
C LEU A 39 -2.85 7.57 -11.84
N ARG A 40 -2.21 6.47 -11.42
CA ARG A 40 -2.10 5.22 -12.19
C ARG A 40 -3.44 4.60 -12.59
N PRO A 41 -4.50 4.64 -11.77
CA PRO A 41 -5.83 4.16 -12.17
C PRO A 41 -6.35 4.81 -13.46
N MET A 42 -5.96 6.05 -13.77
CA MET A 42 -6.37 6.74 -15.01
C MET A 42 -5.76 6.11 -16.28
N PHE A 43 -4.66 5.37 -16.14
CA PHE A 43 -3.93 4.72 -17.23
C PHE A 43 -4.15 3.20 -17.29
N VAL A 44 -4.40 2.56 -16.14
CA VAL A 44 -4.56 1.09 -16.06
C VAL A 44 -6.02 0.68 -16.18
N LYS A 45 -6.87 1.14 -15.26
CA LYS A 45 -8.28 0.75 -15.18
C LYS A 45 -9.14 1.99 -14.99
N LYS A 46 -9.60 2.55 -16.11
CA LYS A 46 -10.47 3.73 -16.11
C LYS A 46 -11.78 3.40 -15.41
N VAL A 47 -11.98 4.00 -14.24
CA VAL A 47 -13.23 3.91 -13.51
C VAL A 47 -14.27 4.79 -14.22
N PRO A 48 -15.47 4.27 -14.54
CA PRO A 48 -16.51 5.06 -15.19
C PRO A 48 -16.95 6.21 -14.27
N PHE A 49 -17.17 7.38 -14.87
CA PHE A 49 -17.66 8.54 -14.14
C PHE A 49 -19.17 8.46 -13.98
N ASP A 50 -19.62 7.72 -12.96
CA ASP A 50 -21.03 7.44 -12.70
C ASP A 50 -21.61 8.30 -11.56
N LYS A 51 -22.88 8.05 -11.22
CA LYS A 51 -23.57 8.77 -10.14
C LYS A 51 -22.87 8.63 -8.78
N TRP A 52 -22.21 7.50 -8.52
CA TRP A 52 -21.54 7.25 -7.25
C TRP A 52 -20.25 8.06 -7.14
N VAL A 53 -19.49 8.18 -8.24
CA VAL A 53 -18.34 9.07 -8.31
C VAL A 53 -18.76 10.52 -8.07
N ILE A 54 -19.84 10.98 -8.71
CA ILE A 54 -20.38 12.33 -8.52
C ILE A 54 -20.79 12.57 -7.07
N MET A 55 -21.53 11.62 -6.47
CA MET A 55 -21.94 11.71 -5.07
C MET A 55 -20.73 11.75 -4.12
N ASN A 56 -19.71 10.94 -4.36
CA ASN A 56 -18.48 10.94 -3.57
C ASN A 56 -17.76 12.30 -3.67
N ILE A 57 -17.63 12.86 -4.88
CA ILE A 57 -17.01 14.19 -5.08
C ILE A 57 -17.80 15.27 -4.31
N ALA A 58 -19.12 15.28 -4.45
CA ALA A 58 -19.97 16.24 -3.73
C ALA A 58 -19.81 16.11 -2.21
N PHE A 59 -19.79 14.88 -1.69
CA PHE A 59 -19.56 14.62 -0.27
C PHE A 59 -18.19 15.12 0.20
N GLN A 60 -17.12 14.81 -0.54
CA GLN A 60 -15.77 15.28 -0.20
C GLN A 60 -15.70 16.83 -0.18
N ILE A 61 -16.33 17.51 -1.15
CA ILE A 61 -16.42 18.98 -1.16
C ILE A 61 -17.15 19.50 0.09
N ILE A 62 -18.29 18.90 0.45
CA ILE A 62 -19.06 19.28 1.64
C ILE A 62 -18.23 19.12 2.92
N VAL A 63 -17.47 18.03 3.04
CA VAL A 63 -16.58 17.78 4.19
C VAL A 63 -15.39 18.75 4.20
N MET A 64 -14.91 19.19 3.04
CA MET A 64 -13.80 20.14 2.95
C MET A 64 -14.19 21.57 3.31
N ILE A 65 -15.45 21.99 3.09
CA ILE A 65 -15.94 23.33 3.45
C ILE A 65 -15.65 23.71 4.91
N PRO A 66 -16.06 22.94 5.93
CA PRO A 66 -15.79 23.30 7.32
C PRO A 66 -14.29 23.31 7.62
N ILE A 67 -13.50 22.40 7.05
CA ILE A 67 -12.04 22.37 7.23
C ILE A 67 -11.41 23.67 6.73
N ILE A 68 -11.79 24.11 5.53
CA ILE A 68 -11.28 25.37 4.95
C ILE A 68 -11.79 26.57 5.76
N TYR A 69 -13.04 26.56 6.20
CA TYR A 69 -13.61 27.63 7.01
C TYR A 69 -12.89 27.81 8.35
N PHE A 70 -12.60 26.73 9.08
CA PHE A 70 -11.99 26.79 10.41
C PHE A 70 -10.46 26.83 10.39
N ALA A 71 -9.80 26.18 9.42
CA ALA A 71 -8.34 26.02 9.39
C ALA A 71 -7.65 26.72 8.21
N GLY A 72 -8.42 27.30 7.29
CA GLY A 72 -7.92 28.01 6.11
C GLY A 72 -7.11 27.13 5.15
N LEU A 73 -6.42 27.80 4.22
CA LEU A 73 -5.48 27.14 3.30
C LEU A 73 -4.33 26.40 4.03
N PRO A 74 -3.78 26.87 5.17
CA PRO A 74 -2.79 26.11 5.91
C PRO A 74 -3.30 24.75 6.39
N GLY A 75 -4.56 24.68 6.86
CA GLY A 75 -5.19 23.41 7.24
C GLY A 75 -5.32 22.43 6.07
N LEU A 76 -5.70 22.92 4.89
CA LEU A 76 -5.69 22.11 3.67
C LEU A 76 -4.28 21.63 3.32
N GLY A 77 -3.28 22.51 3.40
CA GLY A 77 -1.87 22.16 3.19
C GLY A 77 -1.38 21.09 4.16
N TYR A 78 -1.77 21.18 5.43
CA TYR A 78 -1.47 20.16 6.44
C TYR A 78 -2.04 18.79 6.07
N LEU A 79 -3.30 18.72 5.62
CA LEU A 79 -3.92 17.46 5.20
C LEU A 79 -3.25 16.87 3.96
N LEU A 80 -2.93 17.70 2.97
CA LEU A 80 -2.21 17.27 1.76
C LEU A 80 -0.82 16.74 2.11
N LEU A 81 -0.07 17.45 2.97
CA LEU A 81 1.25 16.98 3.41
C LEU A 81 1.14 15.70 4.24
N SER A 82 0.13 15.58 5.10
CA SER A 82 -0.11 14.37 5.89
C SER A 82 -0.38 13.16 5.00
N LEU A 83 -1.17 13.32 3.92
CA LEU A 83 -1.39 12.28 2.92
C LEU A 83 -0.08 11.86 2.24
N VAL A 84 0.74 12.83 1.86
CA VAL A 84 2.06 12.55 1.25
C VAL A 84 2.94 11.78 2.21
N LEU A 85 3.08 12.25 3.45
CA LEU A 85 3.92 11.63 4.46
C LEU A 85 3.44 10.23 4.83
N ALA A 86 2.13 10.01 4.94
CA ALA A 86 1.54 8.70 5.24
C ALA A 86 1.76 7.65 4.12
N GLY A 87 1.97 8.10 2.88
CA GLY A 87 2.35 7.24 1.77
C GLY A 87 3.86 7.18 1.52
N SER A 88 4.69 7.93 2.24
CA SER A 88 6.12 8.09 1.97
C SER A 88 7.00 7.22 2.86
N LEU A 89 8.31 7.46 2.89
CA LEU A 89 9.26 6.74 3.72
C LEU A 89 9.02 7.01 5.23
N HIS A 90 8.46 6.04 5.93
CA HIS A 90 8.40 5.96 7.39
C HIS A 90 8.27 4.49 7.83
N PRO A 91 8.51 4.12 9.09
CA PRO A 91 8.57 2.71 9.50
C PRO A 91 7.35 1.88 9.12
N THR A 92 6.15 2.46 9.20
CA THR A 92 4.91 1.74 8.89
C THR A 92 4.62 1.63 7.39
N SER A 93 5.22 2.44 6.51
CA SER A 93 5.00 2.33 5.06
C SER A 93 5.70 1.12 4.42
N GLY A 94 6.50 0.39 5.19
CA GLY A 94 7.04 -0.89 4.74
C GLY A 94 5.96 -1.93 4.44
N HIS A 95 4.72 -1.73 4.93
CA HIS A 95 3.57 -2.57 4.58
C HIS A 95 3.29 -2.54 3.07
N PHE A 96 3.27 -1.36 2.43
CA PHE A 96 3.13 -1.24 0.96
C PHE A 96 4.17 -2.04 0.18
N ILE A 97 5.36 -2.20 0.78
CA ILE A 97 6.43 -2.96 0.15
C ILE A 97 6.24 -4.46 0.39
N SER A 98 6.06 -4.87 1.65
CA SER A 98 5.90 -6.27 2.01
C SER A 98 4.66 -6.92 1.43
N GLU A 99 3.59 -6.17 1.19
CA GLU A 99 2.31 -6.73 0.77
C GLU A 99 2.21 -6.94 -0.74
N HIS A 100 3.07 -6.25 -1.49
CA HIS A 100 2.92 -6.20 -2.93
C HIS A 100 4.20 -6.58 -3.68
N TYR A 101 5.40 -6.53 -3.06
CA TYR A 101 6.65 -6.95 -3.72
C TYR A 101 6.99 -8.39 -3.36
N VAL A 102 7.43 -9.15 -4.36
CA VAL A 102 7.84 -10.55 -4.23
C VAL A 102 9.32 -10.60 -3.88
N PHE A 103 9.62 -10.95 -2.62
CA PHE A 103 10.98 -11.10 -2.11
C PHE A 103 11.43 -12.56 -2.02
N HIS A 104 10.48 -13.49 -1.98
CA HIS A 104 10.68 -14.93 -1.89
C HIS A 104 9.86 -15.59 -2.98
N GLU A 105 10.48 -16.47 -3.74
CA GLU A 105 9.80 -17.21 -4.80
C GLU A 105 8.65 -18.04 -4.20
N ALA A 106 7.54 -18.15 -4.92
CA ALA A 106 6.28 -18.83 -4.56
C ALA A 106 5.31 -18.15 -3.56
N GLN A 107 5.64 -17.00 -2.96
CA GLN A 107 4.69 -16.23 -2.13
C GLN A 107 4.49 -14.80 -2.65
N GLU A 108 3.24 -14.44 -2.95
CA GLU A 108 2.89 -13.17 -3.61
C GLU A 108 2.74 -11.99 -2.63
N THR A 109 2.35 -12.27 -1.39
CA THR A 109 2.13 -11.28 -0.34
C THR A 109 2.51 -11.82 1.04
N TYR A 110 2.88 -10.94 1.96
CA TYR A 110 3.52 -11.30 3.22
C TYR A 110 2.90 -10.57 4.40
N SER A 111 2.63 -11.33 5.45
CA SER A 111 2.23 -10.79 6.73
C SER A 111 3.43 -10.25 7.52
N TYR A 112 3.15 -9.35 8.43
CA TYR A 112 4.07 -8.75 9.39
C TYR A 112 3.56 -8.98 10.81
N TYR A 113 4.39 -9.63 11.63
CA TYR A 113 4.10 -9.90 13.04
C TYR A 113 5.11 -9.20 13.93
N GLY A 114 5.03 -7.87 14.00
CA GLY A 114 5.86 -7.05 14.86
C GLY A 114 5.09 -5.91 15.55
N PRO A 115 5.80 -5.08 16.33
CA PRO A 115 5.19 -4.10 17.23
C PRO A 115 4.42 -2.98 16.51
N LEU A 116 4.72 -2.72 15.23
CA LEU A 116 4.05 -1.66 14.48
C LEU A 116 2.55 -1.94 14.27
N ASN A 117 2.10 -3.19 14.43
CA ASN A 117 0.68 -3.55 14.44
C ASN A 117 -0.11 -2.79 15.52
N LEU A 118 0.52 -2.36 16.61
CA LEU A 118 -0.14 -1.58 17.67
C LEU A 118 -0.61 -0.21 17.16
N VAL A 119 0.19 0.43 16.29
CA VAL A 119 -0.10 1.77 15.75
C VAL A 119 -0.77 1.71 14.37
N THR A 120 -0.75 0.55 13.71
CA THR A 120 -1.43 0.31 12.43
C THR A 120 -2.66 -0.58 12.57
N TYR A 121 -3.17 -0.81 13.78
CA TYR A 121 -4.40 -1.56 14.03
C TYR A 121 -4.42 -2.96 13.37
N ASN A 122 -3.32 -3.71 13.52
CA ASN A 122 -3.13 -5.06 12.97
C ASN A 122 -3.12 -5.18 11.43
N VAL A 123 -2.83 -4.08 10.69
CA VAL A 123 -2.64 -4.14 9.22
C VAL A 123 -1.65 -5.21 8.78
N GLY A 124 -0.63 -5.52 9.59
CA GLY A 124 0.35 -6.56 9.27
C GLY A 124 -0.20 -7.99 9.20
N TYR A 125 -1.40 -8.27 9.69
CA TYR A 125 -2.06 -9.58 9.48
C TYR A 125 -2.68 -9.63 8.07
N HIS A 126 -1.82 -9.47 7.07
CA HIS A 126 -2.23 -9.15 5.72
C HIS A 126 -2.77 -10.39 4.98
N ASN A 127 -2.12 -11.54 5.11
CA ASN A 127 -2.62 -12.79 4.53
C ASN A 127 -3.99 -13.13 5.12
N GLU A 128 -4.13 -13.03 6.44
CA GLU A 128 -5.39 -13.25 7.14
C GLU A 128 -6.50 -12.29 6.68
N HIS A 129 -6.15 -11.00 6.48
CA HIS A 129 -7.09 -10.01 5.98
C HIS A 129 -7.56 -10.34 4.56
N HIS A 130 -6.65 -10.76 3.67
CA HIS A 130 -6.99 -11.09 2.29
C HIS A 130 -7.83 -12.37 2.16
N ASP A 131 -7.58 -13.36 3.02
CA ASP A 131 -8.38 -14.58 3.06
C ASP A 131 -9.78 -14.33 3.64
N PHE A 132 -9.87 -13.49 4.69
CA PHE A 132 -11.11 -13.20 5.40
C PHE A 132 -11.36 -11.69 5.53
N PRO A 133 -11.67 -10.98 4.44
CA PRO A 133 -11.76 -9.51 4.42
C PRO A 133 -12.88 -8.94 5.29
N ASN A 134 -13.85 -9.77 5.66
CA ASN A 134 -14.97 -9.40 6.52
C ASN A 134 -14.66 -9.53 8.02
N ILE A 135 -13.50 -10.07 8.41
CA ILE A 135 -13.08 -10.13 9.82
C ILE A 135 -12.42 -8.80 10.19
N PRO A 136 -12.86 -8.14 11.28
CA PRO A 136 -12.25 -6.88 11.68
C PRO A 136 -10.79 -7.08 12.09
N GLY A 137 -9.93 -6.08 11.81
CA GLY A 137 -8.50 -6.09 12.13
C GLY A 137 -8.17 -6.47 13.57
N SER A 138 -9.03 -6.09 14.53
CA SER A 138 -8.89 -6.45 15.94
C SER A 138 -8.96 -7.95 16.22
N ARG A 139 -9.56 -8.74 15.32
CA ARG A 139 -9.73 -10.21 15.44
C ARG A 139 -8.78 -11.02 14.56
N LEU A 140 -8.02 -10.39 13.66
CA LEU A 140 -7.03 -11.11 12.84
C LEU A 140 -5.97 -11.85 13.66
N PRO A 141 -5.48 -11.33 14.82
CA PRO A 141 -4.62 -12.13 15.70
C PRO A 141 -5.26 -13.41 16.22
N MET A 142 -6.59 -13.42 16.41
CA MET A 142 -7.33 -14.61 16.81
C MET A 142 -7.50 -15.57 15.64
N LEU A 143 -7.79 -15.07 14.43
CA LEU A 143 -7.90 -15.88 13.22
C LEU A 143 -6.63 -16.71 13.01
N ARG A 144 -5.45 -16.06 13.08
CA ARG A 144 -4.18 -16.79 12.97
C ARG A 144 -4.02 -17.87 14.03
N LYS A 145 -4.41 -17.60 15.28
CA LYS A 145 -4.30 -18.55 16.40
C LYS A 145 -5.18 -19.79 16.23
N ILE A 146 -6.34 -19.66 15.60
CA ILE A 146 -7.28 -20.79 15.41
C ILE A 146 -7.02 -21.57 14.12
N ALA A 147 -6.22 -21.03 13.20
CA ALA A 147 -5.90 -21.63 11.91
C ALA A 147 -4.37 -21.62 11.62
N PRO A 148 -3.51 -22.02 12.57
CA PRO A 148 -2.06 -21.92 12.43
C PRO A 148 -1.51 -22.74 11.25
N GLU A 149 -2.17 -23.83 10.88
CA GLU A 149 -1.79 -24.71 9.77
C GLU A 149 -1.74 -23.99 8.42
N TYR A 150 -2.50 -22.90 8.26
CA TYR A 150 -2.53 -22.09 7.04
C TYR A 150 -1.49 -20.95 7.05
N TYR A 151 -1.11 -20.46 8.24
CA TYR A 151 -0.36 -19.20 8.36
C TYR A 151 1.07 -19.35 8.89
N ASP A 152 1.35 -20.34 9.74
CA ASP A 152 2.65 -20.45 10.40
C ASP A 152 3.76 -20.97 9.48
N ASN A 153 3.39 -21.60 8.36
CA ASN A 153 4.33 -22.03 7.31
C ASN A 153 4.62 -20.93 6.26
N LEU A 154 3.86 -19.82 6.28
CA LEU A 154 4.06 -18.71 5.35
C LEU A 154 5.23 -17.84 5.80
N HIS A 155 5.97 -17.29 4.84
CA HIS A 155 6.97 -16.28 5.15
C HIS A 155 6.28 -15.04 5.73
N SER A 156 6.83 -14.53 6.84
CA SER A 156 6.35 -13.31 7.46
C SER A 156 7.52 -12.44 7.93
N TYR A 157 7.30 -11.13 7.89
CA TYR A 157 8.28 -10.16 8.33
C TYR A 157 8.14 -9.85 9.82
N LYS A 158 9.28 -9.56 10.45
CA LYS A 158 9.34 -9.04 11.83
C LYS A 158 9.66 -7.55 11.90
N SER A 159 10.10 -6.95 10.78
CA SER A 159 10.48 -5.54 10.69
C SER A 159 10.15 -4.94 9.33
N TRP A 160 9.16 -4.05 9.27
CA TRP A 160 8.86 -3.26 8.07
C TRP A 160 9.99 -2.28 7.72
N THR A 161 10.65 -1.69 8.71
CA THR A 161 11.88 -0.91 8.45
C THR A 161 12.95 -1.77 7.77
N GLY A 162 13.10 -3.03 8.19
CA GLY A 162 13.99 -3.99 7.53
C GLY A 162 13.60 -4.26 6.07
N VAL A 163 12.29 -4.40 5.80
CA VAL A 163 11.76 -4.53 4.42
C VAL A 163 12.08 -3.30 3.58
N ILE A 164 11.88 -2.09 4.11
CA ILE A 164 12.22 -0.83 3.44
C ILE A 164 13.71 -0.81 3.08
N LEU A 165 14.59 -1.10 4.04
CA LEU A 165 16.03 -1.11 3.83
C LEU A 165 16.42 -2.15 2.76
N LYS A 166 15.86 -3.36 2.84
CA LYS A 166 16.09 -4.40 1.83
C LYS A 166 15.65 -3.92 0.44
N PHE A 167 14.46 -3.34 0.31
CA PHE A 167 13.97 -2.79 -0.95
C PHE A 167 14.90 -1.71 -1.52
N LEU A 168 15.30 -0.74 -0.70
CA LEU A 168 16.15 0.37 -1.13
C LEU A 168 17.55 -0.08 -1.55
N PHE A 169 18.20 -0.89 -0.71
CA PHE A 169 19.63 -1.21 -0.86
C PHE A 169 19.91 -2.45 -1.72
N SER A 170 18.99 -3.41 -1.85
CA SER A 170 19.24 -4.61 -2.65
C SER A 170 19.09 -4.34 -4.15
N PRO A 171 20.11 -4.56 -4.99
CA PRO A 171 20.03 -4.34 -6.44
C PRO A 171 19.05 -5.31 -7.13
N ASP A 172 18.88 -6.51 -6.58
CA ASP A 172 18.01 -7.56 -7.14
C ASP A 172 16.52 -7.29 -6.96
N ILE A 173 16.18 -6.24 -6.19
CA ILE A 173 14.81 -5.85 -5.89
C ILE A 173 14.53 -4.55 -6.62
N THR A 174 13.65 -4.64 -7.61
CA THR A 174 13.25 -3.56 -8.49
C THR A 174 11.74 -3.36 -8.42
N LEU A 175 11.25 -2.33 -9.10
CA LEU A 175 9.80 -2.12 -9.23
C LEU A 175 9.08 -3.25 -10.00
N TYR A 176 9.83 -4.12 -10.68
CA TYR A 176 9.31 -5.28 -11.40
C TYR A 176 9.12 -6.53 -10.54
N ASN A 177 9.60 -6.55 -9.28
CA ASN A 177 9.41 -7.68 -8.37
C ASN A 177 7.96 -7.73 -7.87
N ARG A 178 7.01 -7.87 -8.78
CA ARG A 178 5.56 -7.90 -8.58
C ARG A 178 5.01 -9.16 -9.24
N THR A 179 3.97 -9.75 -8.67
CA THR A 179 3.20 -10.78 -9.38
C THR A 179 2.42 -10.11 -10.51
N LYS A 180 2.54 -10.62 -11.74
CA LYS A 180 1.72 -10.20 -12.88
C LYS A 180 1.18 -11.41 -13.64
N ARG A 181 -0.14 -11.53 -13.68
CA ARG A 181 -0.94 -12.57 -14.33
C ARG A 181 -1.66 -11.99 -15.54
N ARG A 182 -1.78 -12.78 -16.61
CA ARG A 182 -2.54 -12.43 -17.81
C ARG A 182 -4.04 -12.59 -17.59
#